data_AF-A0A7W0HDU7-F1
#
_entry.id   AF-A0A7W0HDU7-F1
#
_cell.length_a   1.000
_cell.length_b   1.000
_cell.length_c   1.000
_cell.angle_alpha   90.00
_cell.angle_beta   90.00
_cell.angle_gamma   90.00
#
_symmetry.space_group_name_H-M   'P 1'
#
loop_
_entity.id
_entity.type
_entity.pdbx_description
1 polymer ?
#
loop_
_entity_poly.entity_id
_entity_poly.type
_entity_poly.pdbx_seq_one_letter_code
_entity_poly.pdbx_strand_id
1 'polypeptide(L)'
;VRRAEAVDPLAGHPYVAALESSLFSPPDPAGVDRAELRELVRRAMVVERDGLYFAPAAVEAAARRVAVLLVEHPDGFTVAQARDALGATRKHVLPLLAVLDSTGVTRRRGDLRVGGPRLPAA
;
A
#
# COMPACT_ATOMS: atom_id res chain seq x y z
N VAL A 1 -20.83 -18.09 -32.70
CA VAL A 1 -19.90 -16.93 -32.64
C VAL A 1 -18.97 -17.15 -31.46
N ARG A 2 -17.71 -17.55 -31.70
CA ARG A 2 -16.72 -17.71 -30.62
C ARG A 2 -16.38 -16.31 -30.11
N ARG A 3 -16.76 -15.99 -28.87
CA ARG A 3 -16.23 -14.81 -28.17
C ARG A 3 -14.72 -15.00 -28.10
N ALA A 4 -13.96 -14.14 -28.77
CA ALA A 4 -12.53 -14.04 -28.51
C ALA A 4 -12.40 -13.71 -27.02
N GLU A 5 -11.68 -14.53 -26.26
CA GLU A 5 -11.18 -14.15 -24.95
C GLU A 5 -10.31 -12.92 -25.18
N ALA A 6 -10.87 -11.74 -24.89
CA ALA A 6 -10.08 -10.52 -24.89
C ALA A 6 -9.07 -10.68 -23.76
N VAL A 7 -7.81 -10.92 -24.12
CA VAL A 7 -6.67 -10.88 -23.20
C VAL A 7 -6.78 -9.54 -22.46
N ASP A 8 -6.95 -9.59 -21.15
CA ASP A 8 -7.07 -8.37 -20.35
C ASP A 8 -5.78 -7.56 -20.51
N PRO A 9 -5.80 -6.39 -21.17
CA PRO A 9 -4.58 -5.64 -21.47
C PRO A 9 -3.86 -5.13 -20.21
N LEU A 10 -4.53 -5.15 -19.06
CA LEU A 10 -3.95 -4.75 -17.77
C LEU A 10 -3.43 -5.93 -16.95
N ALA A 11 -3.76 -7.17 -17.33
CA ALA A 11 -3.21 -8.34 -16.67
C ALA A 11 -1.69 -8.40 -16.91
N GLY A 12 -0.91 -8.40 -15.83
CA GLY A 12 0.56 -8.38 -15.92
C GLY A 12 1.14 -7.03 -16.34
N HIS A 13 0.42 -5.92 -16.15
CA HIS A 13 0.90 -4.58 -16.49
C HIS A 13 2.28 -4.31 -15.84
N PRO A 14 3.29 -3.82 -16.60
CA PRO A 14 4.67 -3.69 -16.13
C PRO A 14 4.81 -2.77 -14.91
N TYR A 15 3.97 -1.74 -14.81
CA TYR A 15 3.96 -0.88 -13.62
C TYR A 15 3.51 -1.61 -12.35
N VAL A 16 2.54 -2.55 -12.45
CA VAL A 16 2.10 -3.34 -11.29
C VAL A 16 3.25 -4.23 -10.82
N ALA A 17 3.93 -4.91 -11.74
CA ALA A 17 5.11 -5.71 -11.43
C ALA A 17 6.25 -4.87 -10.80
N ALA A 18 6.45 -3.64 -11.29
CA ALA A 18 7.43 -2.72 -10.71
C ALA A 18 7.07 -2.33 -9.26
N LEU A 19 5.79 -2.05 -8.98
CA LEU A 19 5.30 -1.78 -7.63
C LEU A 19 5.47 -2.99 -6.69
N GLU A 20 5.18 -4.20 -7.16
CA GLU A 20 5.36 -5.44 -6.40
C GLU A 20 6.82 -5.72 -6.07
N SER A 21 7.75 -5.39 -6.97
CA SER A 21 9.19 -5.53 -6.74
C SER A 21 9.74 -4.55 -5.70
N SER A 22 9.04 -3.44 -5.45
CA SER A 22 9.51 -2.31 -4.63
C SER A 22 8.43 -1.81 -3.67
N LEU A 23 7.87 -2.73 -2.88
CA LEU A 23 6.66 -2.54 -2.08
C LEU A 23 6.58 -1.20 -1.32
N PHE A 24 7.58 -0.89 -0.48
CA PHE A 24 7.56 0.28 0.40
C PHE A 24 8.32 1.49 -0.16
N SER A 25 8.90 1.35 -1.35
CA SER A 25 9.55 2.43 -2.08
C SER A 25 9.13 2.38 -3.55
N PRO A 26 7.82 2.56 -3.82
CA PRO A 26 7.29 2.37 -5.17
C PRO A 26 7.92 3.37 -6.14
N PRO A 27 8.19 2.97 -7.39
CA PRO A 27 8.60 3.90 -8.43
C PRO A 27 7.47 4.87 -8.82
N ASP A 28 7.85 6.07 -9.26
CA ASP A 28 6.93 7.00 -9.90
C ASP A 28 6.34 6.35 -11.18
N PRO A 29 5.11 6.67 -11.60
CA PRO A 29 4.46 6.07 -12.77
C PRO A 29 4.99 6.64 -14.10
N ALA A 30 6.30 6.82 -14.21
CA ALA A 30 6.93 7.40 -15.38
C ALA A 30 6.65 6.54 -16.62
N GLY A 31 6.06 7.16 -17.65
CA GLY A 31 5.72 6.49 -18.90
C GLY A 31 4.40 5.71 -18.90
N VAL A 32 3.63 5.71 -17.80
CA VAL A 32 2.28 5.13 -17.76
C VAL A 32 1.26 6.20 -18.10
N ASP A 33 0.32 5.92 -19.01
CA ASP A 33 -0.72 6.88 -19.37
C ASP A 33 -1.70 7.13 -18.20
N ARG A 34 -2.27 8.33 -18.13
CA ARG A 34 -3.21 8.71 -17.05
C ARG A 34 -4.51 7.92 -17.08
N ALA A 35 -5.00 7.54 -18.26
CA ALA A 35 -6.19 6.70 -18.38
C ALA A 35 -5.90 5.27 -17.90
N GLU A 36 -4.71 4.75 -18.22
CA GLU A 36 -4.25 3.43 -17.73
C GLU A 36 -4.12 3.43 -16.20
N LEU A 37 -3.45 4.43 -15.60
CA LEU A 37 -3.33 4.53 -14.14
C LEU A 37 -4.70 4.56 -13.45
N ARG A 38 -5.65 5.35 -13.99
CA ARG A 38 -7.02 5.41 -13.45
C ARG A 38 -7.70 4.06 -13.51
N GLU A 39 -7.52 3.32 -14.60
CA GLU A 39 -8.13 2.01 -14.76
C GLU A 39 -7.49 0.96 -13.83
N LEU A 40 -6.16 1.00 -13.63
CA LEU A 40 -5.47 0.16 -12.66
C LEU A 40 -5.99 0.40 -11.23
N VAL A 41 -6.20 1.67 -10.86
CA VAL A 41 -6.79 2.04 -9.56
C VAL A 41 -8.25 1.60 -9.46
N ARG A 42 -9.05 1.84 -10.50
CA ARG A 42 -10.48 1.45 -10.53
C ARG A 42 -10.67 -0.06 -10.37
N ARG A 43 -9.74 -0.86 -10.88
CA ARG A 43 -9.72 -2.33 -10.75
C ARG A 43 -9.02 -2.84 -9.48
N ALA A 44 -8.59 -1.94 -8.61
CA ALA A 44 -7.83 -2.26 -7.40
C ALA A 44 -6.53 -3.05 -7.64
N MET A 45 -5.96 -2.98 -8.85
CA MET A 45 -4.64 -3.54 -9.15
C MET A 45 -3.52 -2.65 -8.60
N VAL A 46 -3.83 -1.38 -8.37
CA VAL A 46 -2.98 -0.38 -7.74
C VAL A 46 -3.80 0.40 -6.73
N VAL A 47 -3.20 0.76 -5.60
CA VAL A 47 -3.79 1.64 -4.60
C VAL A 47 -3.14 3.01 -4.71
N GLU A 48 -3.92 4.04 -4.98
CA GLU A 48 -3.44 5.43 -5.01
C GLU A 48 -3.68 6.10 -3.66
N ARG A 49 -2.67 6.87 -3.22
CA ARG A 49 -2.79 7.77 -2.08
C ARG A 49 -1.82 8.93 -2.19
N ASP A 50 -2.33 10.15 -2.11
CA ASP A 50 -1.56 11.40 -2.08
C ASP A 50 -0.59 11.54 -3.27
N GLY A 51 -1.01 11.06 -4.46
CA GLY A 51 -0.21 11.07 -5.70
C GLY A 51 0.82 9.95 -5.79
N LEU A 52 0.88 9.05 -4.80
CA LEU A 52 1.70 7.85 -4.79
C LEU A 52 0.85 6.62 -5.06
N TYR A 53 1.48 5.61 -5.65
CA TYR A 53 0.84 4.38 -6.08
C TYR A 53 1.52 3.20 -5.39
N PHE A 54 0.75 2.27 -4.87
CA PHE A 54 1.22 1.08 -4.17
C PHE A 54 0.58 -0.16 -4.79
N ALA A 55 1.31 -1.27 -4.83
CA ALA A 55 0.68 -2.56 -5.07
C ALA A 55 -0.21 -2.92 -3.87
N PRO A 56 -1.36 -3.60 -4.05
CA PRO A 56 -2.13 -4.16 -2.94
C PRO A 56 -1.28 -5.00 -1.99
N ALA A 57 -0.34 -5.78 -2.54
CA ALA A 57 0.65 -6.55 -1.77
C ALA A 57 1.49 -5.70 -0.81
N ALA A 58 1.78 -4.43 -1.15
CA ALA A 58 2.51 -3.53 -0.27
C ALA A 58 1.65 -3.12 0.93
N VAL A 59 0.35 -2.88 0.72
CA VAL A 59 -0.59 -2.56 1.81
C VAL A 59 -0.71 -3.74 2.77
N GLU A 60 -0.84 -4.96 2.24
CA GLU A 60 -0.90 -6.18 3.04
C GLU A 60 0.40 -6.44 3.81
N ALA A 61 1.56 -6.29 3.16
CA ALA A 61 2.86 -6.46 3.78
C ALA A 61 3.09 -5.42 4.89
N ALA A 62 2.67 -4.18 4.67
CA ALA A 62 2.72 -3.13 5.68
C ALA A 62 1.81 -3.44 6.86
N ALA A 63 0.58 -3.92 6.62
CA ALA A 63 -0.36 -4.33 7.67
C ALA A 63 0.25 -5.40 8.59
N ARG A 64 0.89 -6.44 8.01
CA ARG A 64 1.59 -7.46 8.78
C ARG A 64 2.76 -6.88 9.58
N ARG A 65 3.58 -6.02 8.95
CA ARG A 65 4.73 -5.40 9.63
C ARG A 65 4.30 -4.53 10.81
N VAL A 66 3.24 -3.75 10.67
CA VAL A 66 2.75 -2.91 11.78
C VAL A 66 2.05 -3.74 12.86
N ALA A 67 1.45 -4.88 12.53
CA ALA A 67 0.93 -5.82 13.53
C ALA A 67 2.05 -6.35 14.42
N VAL A 68 3.17 -6.79 13.83
CA VAL A 68 4.39 -7.17 14.57
C VAL A 68 4.93 -6.00 15.39
N LEU A 69 5.01 -4.80 14.82
CA LEU A 69 5.48 -3.60 15.52
C LEU A 69 4.61 -3.25 16.74
N LEU A 70 3.31 -3.53 16.68
CA LEU A 70 2.38 -3.32 17.80
C LEU A 70 2.51 -4.38 18.90
N VAL A 71 3.09 -5.55 18.62
CA VAL A 71 3.47 -6.50 19.69
C VAL A 71 4.63 -5.93 20.52
N GLU A 72 5.60 -5.30 19.85
CA GLU A 72 6.75 -4.64 20.50
C GLU A 72 6.36 -3.32 21.19
N HIS A 73 5.35 -2.62 20.64
CA HIS A 73 4.86 -1.34 21.12
C HIS A 73 3.34 -1.35 21.32
N PRO A 74 2.83 -1.97 22.41
CA PRO A 74 1.40 -2.19 22.61
C PRO A 74 0.57 -0.90 22.75
N ASP A 75 1.18 0.18 23.21
CA ASP A 75 0.52 1.50 23.32
C ASP A 75 0.41 2.25 21.98
N GLY A 76 1.07 1.74 20.93
CA GLY A 76 1.11 2.32 19.60
C GLY A 76 2.51 2.70 19.14
N PHE A 77 2.63 2.95 17.83
CA PHE A 77 3.90 3.33 17.20
C PHE A 77 3.84 4.72 16.55
N THR A 78 4.98 5.39 16.53
CA THR A 78 5.17 6.66 15.82
C THR A 78 5.44 6.43 14.32
N VAL A 79 5.26 7.48 13.51
CA VAL A 79 5.66 7.44 12.08
C VAL A 79 7.14 7.09 11.92
N ALA A 80 8.01 7.53 12.84
CA ALA A 80 9.44 7.22 12.79
C ALA A 80 9.71 5.71 12.97
N GLN A 81 9.05 5.07 13.94
CA GLN A 81 9.16 3.62 14.13
C GLN A 81 8.61 2.83 12.92
N ALA A 82 7.49 3.26 12.35
CA ALA A 82 6.96 2.63 11.14
C ALA A 82 7.92 2.77 9.94
N ARG A 83 8.52 3.95 9.78
CA ARG A 83 9.54 4.20 8.75
C ARG A 83 10.71 3.22 8.89
N ASP A 84 11.23 3.08 10.10
CA ASP A 84 12.37 2.22 10.38
C ASP A 84 12.00 0.74 10.19
N ALA A 85 10.82 0.32 10.66
CA ALA A 85 10.31 -1.05 10.51
C ALA A 85 10.01 -1.45 9.05
N LEU A 86 9.59 -0.50 8.21
CA LEU A 86 9.32 -0.71 6.79
C LEU A 86 10.55 -0.48 5.90
N GLY A 87 11.65 0.07 6.44
CA GLY A 87 12.85 0.39 5.66
C GLY A 87 12.58 1.37 4.52
N ALA A 88 11.65 2.31 4.72
CA ALA A 88 11.19 3.24 3.69
C ALA A 88 11.38 4.70 4.12
N THR A 89 11.18 5.65 3.21
CA THR A 89 11.26 7.07 3.55
C THR A 89 9.90 7.59 4.06
N ARG A 90 9.89 8.76 4.72
CA ARG A 90 8.64 9.41 5.12
C ARG A 90 7.72 9.71 3.94
N LYS A 91 8.29 9.99 2.75
CA LYS A 91 7.53 10.21 1.50
C LYS A 91 6.59 9.04 1.23
N HIS A 92 7.04 7.80 1.42
CA HIS A 92 6.26 6.59 1.11
C HIS A 92 5.47 6.08 2.31
N VAL A 93 6.04 6.13 3.52
CA VAL A 93 5.40 5.60 4.73
C VAL A 93 4.16 6.39 5.11
N LEU A 94 4.15 7.72 4.95
CA LEU A 94 3.00 8.53 5.35
C LEU A 94 1.71 8.18 4.57
N PRO A 95 1.72 8.14 3.23
CA PRO A 95 0.56 7.70 2.46
C PRO A 95 0.20 6.23 2.71
N LEU A 96 1.18 5.35 2.86
CA LEU A 96 0.91 3.94 3.14
C LEU A 96 0.20 3.75 4.49
N LEU A 97 0.65 4.44 5.54
CA LEU A 97 -0.05 4.48 6.82
C LEU A 97 -1.44 5.10 6.71
N ALA A 98 -1.62 6.12 5.87
CA ALA A 98 -2.94 6.70 5.62
C ALA A 98 -3.89 5.70 4.93
N VAL A 99 -3.37 4.84 4.04
CA VAL A 99 -4.14 3.72 3.48
C VAL A 99 -4.55 2.77 4.61
N LEU A 100 -3.62 2.33 5.46
CA LEU A 100 -3.93 1.45 6.60
C LEU A 100 -4.95 2.06 7.57
N ASP A 101 -4.87 3.36 7.82
CA ASP A 101 -5.83 4.08 8.66
C ASP A 101 -7.22 4.07 8.00
N SER A 102 -7.30 4.37 6.70
CA SER A 102 -8.56 4.42 5.95
C SER A 102 -9.23 3.05 5.81
N THR A 103 -8.43 1.98 5.75
CA THR A 103 -8.91 0.59 5.73
C THR A 103 -9.08 0.04 7.14
N GLY A 104 -8.92 0.84 8.20
CA GLY A 104 -9.16 0.41 9.58
C GLY A 104 -8.21 -0.66 10.11
N VAL A 105 -7.06 -0.84 9.46
CA VAL A 105 -5.94 -1.66 9.97
C VAL A 105 -5.28 -0.96 11.15
N THR A 106 -5.09 0.36 11.05
CA THR A 106 -4.58 1.20 12.13
C THR A 106 -5.53 2.34 12.44
N ARG A 107 -5.32 3.02 13.57
CA ARG A 107 -5.97 4.29 13.90
C ARG A 107 -4.96 5.26 14.47
N ARG A 108 -4.95 6.50 13.98
CA ARG A 108 -4.12 7.57 14.52
C ARG A 108 -4.73 8.14 15.81
N ARG A 109 -3.93 8.25 16.87
CA ARG A 109 -4.25 8.88 18.16
C ARG A 109 -3.09 9.81 18.55
N GLY A 110 -3.25 11.10 18.32
CA GLY A 110 -2.14 12.05 18.46
C GLY A 110 -0.97 11.67 17.54
N ASP A 111 0.21 11.48 18.12
CA ASP A 111 1.43 11.11 17.38
C ASP A 111 1.63 9.61 17.19
N LEU A 112 0.77 8.79 17.80
CA LEU A 112 0.82 7.34 17.73
C LEU A 112 -0.23 6.80 16.76
N ARG A 113 0.05 5.60 16.25
CA ARG A 113 -0.93 4.72 15.61
C ARG A 113 -1.08 3.46 16.43
N VAL A 114 -2.33 3.10 16.69
CA VAL A 114 -2.72 1.88 17.39
C VAL A 114 -3.42 0.92 16.42
N GLY A 115 -3.58 -0.33 16.84
CA GLY A 115 -4.34 -1.33 16.09
C GLY A 115 -5.79 -0.91 15.86
N GLY A 116 -6.27 -1.12 14.63
CA GLY A 116 -7.67 -0.98 14.25
C GLY A 116 -8.41 -2.33 14.20
N PRO A 117 -9.72 -2.32 13.94
CA PRO A 117 -10.54 -3.54 13.90
C PRO A 117 -10.16 -4.53 12.79
N ARG A 118 -9.41 -4.09 11.78
CA ARG A 118 -8.92 -4.94 10.67
C ARG A 118 -7.42 -5.21 10.75
N LEU A 119 -6.77 -4.95 11.89
CA LEU A 119 -5.37 -5.33 12.09
C LEU A 119 -5.24 -6.86 11.94
N PRO A 120 -4.32 -7.36 11.10
CA PRO A 120 -4.10 -8.80 11.00
C PRO A 120 -3.42 -9.33 12.26
N ALA A 121 -3.45 -10.65 12.44
CA ALA A 121 -2.60 -11.30 13.43
C ALA A 121 -1.11 -11.03 13.10
N ALA A 122 -0.32 -10.84 14.15
CA ALA A 122 1.14 -10.69 14.06
C ALA A 122 1.83 -12.01 13.71
#